data_AF-A0A2D4KA30-F1
#
_entry.id   AF-A0A2D4KA30-F1
#
_cell.length_a   1.000
_cell.length_b   1.000
_cell.length_c   1.000
_cell.angle_alpha   90.00
_cell.angle_beta   90.00
_cell.angle_gamma   90.00
#
_symmetry.space_group_name_H-M   'P 1'
#
loop_
_entity.id
_entity.type
_entity.pdbx_description
1 polymer ?
#
loop_
_entity_poly.entity_id
_entity_poly.type
_entity_poly.pdbx_seq_one_letter_code
_entity_poly.pdbx_strand_id
1 'polypeptide(L)'
;GKETLLRSLLEAYEIPSLILWGPPGCGKTTLAHIIASSSKKNGTRFVTLSATSAKTSDVRDVIAQAQNEKRLCKRKTILFIDEIHRFNKSQQDTFLPHVECGTITLIGA
;
A
#
# COMPACT_ATOMS: atom_id res chain seq x y z
N GLY A 1 -16.44 12.77 2.73
CA GLY A 1 -17.69 12.98 3.50
C GLY A 1 -18.14 11.66 4.11
N LYS A 2 -19.26 11.62 4.84
CA LYS A 2 -19.71 10.37 5.48
C LYS A 2 -20.17 9.30 4.47
N GLU A 3 -20.67 9.70 3.31
CA GLU A 3 -21.18 8.79 2.26
C GLU A 3 -20.20 8.59 1.10
N THR A 4 -18.92 8.90 1.29
CA THR A 4 -17.94 8.70 0.22
C THR A 4 -17.43 7.27 0.19
N LEU A 5 -17.22 6.73 -1.01
CA LEU A 5 -16.66 5.39 -1.26
C LEU A 5 -15.48 5.05 -0.33
N LEU A 6 -14.52 5.97 -0.18
CA LEU A 6 -13.35 5.77 0.66
C LEU A 6 -13.70 5.54 2.14
N ARG A 7 -14.75 6.19 2.65
CA ARG A 7 -15.22 6.01 4.03
C ARG A 7 -15.82 4.62 4.23
N SER A 8 -16.66 4.19 3.29
CA SER A 8 -17.24 2.83 3.31
C SER A 8 -16.17 1.74 3.21
N LEU A 9 -15.13 1.94 2.38
CA LEU A 9 -14.00 1.00 2.26
C LEU A 9 -13.14 0.97 3.54
N LEU A 10 -12.94 2.12 4.18
CA LEU A 10 -12.24 2.20 5.47
C LEU A 10 -13.01 1.50 6.60
N GLU A 11 -14.34 1.56 6.58
CA GLU A 11 -15.22 0.91 7.56
C GLU A 11 -15.36 -0.60 7.30
N ALA A 12 -15.36 -1.01 6.04
CA ALA A 12 -15.33 -2.42 5.64
C ALA A 12 -13.96 -3.08 5.82
N TYR A 13 -12.90 -2.30 6.06
CA TYR A 13 -11.50 -2.75 6.12
C TYR A 13 -11.02 -3.51 4.89
N GLU A 14 -11.65 -3.27 3.74
CA GLU A 14 -11.32 -3.89 2.47
C GLU A 14 -10.86 -2.79 1.50
N ILE A 15 -9.59 -2.43 1.60
CA ILE A 15 -9.01 -1.39 0.76
C ILE A 15 -8.43 -2.07 -0.49
N PRO A 16 -8.96 -1.76 -1.69
CA PRO A 16 -8.39 -2.25 -2.93
C PRO A 16 -7.06 -1.54 -3.23
N SER A 17 -6.30 -2.09 -4.17
CA SER A 17 -5.13 -1.37 -4.70
C SER A 17 -5.60 -0.09 -5.40
N LEU A 18 -4.99 1.05 -5.07
CA LEU A 18 -5.42 2.36 -5.54
C LEU A 18 -4.24 3.32 -5.71
N ILE A 19 -4.41 4.31 -6.58
CA ILE A 19 -3.45 5.40 -6.77
C ILE A 19 -4.14 6.70 -6.34
N LEU A 20 -3.53 7.38 -5.37
CA LEU A 20 -3.89 8.72 -4.94
C LEU A 20 -3.23 9.69 -5.92
N TRP A 21 -4.02 10.36 -6.74
CA TRP A 21 -3.51 11.30 -7.74
C TRP A 21 -3.98 12.72 -7.44
N GLY A 22 -3.06 13.68 -7.52
CA GLY A 22 -3.35 15.08 -7.31
C GLY A 22 -2.09 15.92 -7.11
N PRO A 23 -2.20 17.27 -7.16
CA PRO A 23 -1.07 18.16 -6.95
C PRO A 23 -0.37 17.97 -5.60
N PRO A 24 0.88 18.44 -5.44
CA PRO A 24 1.53 18.49 -4.14
C PRO A 24 0.68 19.32 -3.17
N GLY A 25 0.57 18.89 -1.91
CA GLY A 25 -0.23 19.58 -0.89
C GLY A 25 -1.72 19.20 -0.83
N CYS A 26 -2.23 18.34 -1.72
CA CYS A 26 -3.63 17.87 -1.66
C CYS A 26 -3.90 16.79 -0.59
N GLY A 27 -2.94 16.49 0.28
CA GLY A 27 -3.13 15.56 1.40
C GLY A 27 -3.10 14.07 1.05
N LYS A 28 -2.48 13.67 -0.08
CA LYS A 28 -2.32 12.25 -0.46
C LYS A 28 -1.66 11.41 0.63
N THR A 29 -0.50 11.87 1.11
CA THR A 29 0.25 11.23 2.21
C THR A 29 -0.57 11.22 3.50
N THR A 30 -1.30 12.30 3.79
CA THR A 30 -2.21 12.37 4.95
C THR A 30 -3.31 11.31 4.85
N LEU A 31 -3.91 11.15 3.69
CA LEU A 31 -4.95 10.16 3.46
C LEU A 31 -4.40 8.73 3.55
N ALA A 32 -3.18 8.48 3.06
CA ALA A 32 -2.47 7.23 3.26
C ALA A 32 -2.20 6.93 4.75
N HIS A 33 -1.84 7.93 5.55
CA HIS A 33 -1.68 7.77 7.00
C HIS A 33 -2.99 7.47 7.73
N ILE A 34 -4.11 8.02 7.27
CA ILE A 34 -5.44 7.69 7.80
C ILE A 34 -5.77 6.22 7.49
N ILE A 35 -5.51 5.79 6.25
CA ILE A 35 -5.65 4.39 5.85
C ILE A 35 -4.76 3.47 6.71
N ALA A 36 -3.50 3.85 6.93
CA ALA A 36 -2.57 3.11 7.78
C ALA A 36 -3.10 2.94 9.21
N SER A 37 -3.59 4.03 9.79
CA SER A 37 -4.13 4.06 11.15
C SER A 37 -5.38 3.19 11.30
N SER A 38 -6.28 3.21 10.30
CA SER A 38 -7.45 2.33 10.28
C SER A 38 -7.04 0.86 10.13
N SER A 39 -6.11 0.59 9.21
CA SER A 39 -5.61 -0.77 8.92
C SER A 39 -4.93 -1.40 10.14
N LYS A 40 -4.18 -0.61 10.92
CA LYS A 40 -3.53 -1.06 12.16
C LYS A 40 -4.54 -1.52 13.21
N LYS A 41 -5.71 -0.86 13.30
CA LYS A 41 -6.79 -1.27 14.22
C LYS A 41 -7.39 -2.63 13.84
N ASN A 42 -7.38 -2.97 12.55
CA ASN A 42 -7.88 -4.25 12.05
C ASN A 42 -6.78 -5.32 11.91
N GLY A 43 -5.62 -5.13 12.56
CA GLY A 43 -4.52 -6.09 12.50
C GLY A 43 -3.88 -6.24 11.12
N THR A 44 -4.14 -5.35 10.16
CA THR A 44 -3.48 -5.35 8.84
C THR A 44 -2.10 -4.71 8.96
N ARG A 45 -1.11 -5.28 8.28
CA ARG A 45 0.24 -4.70 8.24
C ARG A 45 0.26 -3.55 7.23
N PHE A 46 0.83 -2.42 7.62
CA PHE A 46 1.01 -1.28 6.73
C PHE A 46 2.51 -0.97 6.62
N VAL A 47 3.02 -0.92 5.40
CA VAL A 47 4.43 -0.65 5.11
C VAL A 47 4.50 0.54 4.18
N THR A 48 5.38 1.49 4.49
CA THR A 48 5.62 2.70 3.68
C THR A 48 6.99 2.63 3.02
N LEU A 49 7.04 2.82 1.71
CA LEU A 49 8.26 3.04 0.94
C LEU A 49 8.14 4.38 0.20
N SER A 50 9.28 5.04 -0.01
CA SER A 50 9.37 6.18 -0.90
C SER A 50 10.02 5.74 -2.20
N ALA A 51 9.41 6.10 -3.33
CA ALA A 51 9.93 5.79 -4.65
C ALA A 51 11.35 6.31 -4.91
N THR A 52 11.73 7.41 -4.25
CA THR A 52 13.03 8.05 -4.43
C THR A 52 14.14 7.42 -3.62
N SER A 53 13.82 6.83 -2.47
CA SER A 53 14.83 6.25 -1.58
C SER A 53 14.87 4.72 -1.64
N ALA A 54 13.77 4.07 -2.05
CA ALA A 54 13.67 2.61 -2.05
C ALA A 54 14.48 1.99 -3.19
N LYS A 55 15.22 0.93 -2.88
CA LYS A 55 15.89 0.07 -3.85
C LYS A 55 15.02 -1.14 -4.18
N THR A 56 15.33 -1.82 -5.28
CA THR A 56 14.63 -3.06 -5.66
C THR A 56 14.77 -4.17 -4.60
N SER A 57 15.87 -4.17 -3.82
CA SER A 57 16.04 -5.07 -2.67
C SER A 57 14.97 -4.84 -1.60
N ASP A 58 14.72 -3.58 -1.24
CA ASP A 58 13.81 -3.21 -0.17
C ASP A 58 12.37 -3.65 -0.50
N VAL A 59 12.00 -3.51 -1.77
CA VAL A 59 10.70 -3.99 -2.30
C VAL A 59 10.59 -5.51 -2.15
N ARG A 60 11.63 -6.27 -2.51
CA ARG A 60 11.66 -7.73 -2.38
C ARG A 60 11.54 -8.17 -0.93
N ASP A 61 12.24 -7.49 -0.01
CA ASP A 61 12.21 -7.82 1.41
C ASP A 61 10.81 -7.61 2.00
N VAL A 62 10.15 -6.51 1.63
CA VAL A 62 8.77 -6.23 2.06
C VAL A 62 7.80 -7.29 1.52
N ILE A 63 7.95 -7.69 0.25
CA ILE A 63 7.12 -8.73 -0.36
C ILE A 63 7.35 -10.08 0.32
N ALA A 64 8.59 -10.47 0.58
CA ALA A 64 8.92 -11.72 1.25
C ALA A 64 8.32 -11.78 2.67
N GLN A 65 8.39 -10.67 3.40
CA GLN A 65 7.73 -10.55 4.71
C GLN A 65 6.21 -10.65 4.58
N ALA A 66 5.60 -9.94 3.62
CA ALA A 66 4.16 -9.99 3.38
C ALA A 66 3.68 -11.42 3.02
N GLN A 67 4.43 -12.15 2.20
CA GLN A 67 4.13 -13.54 1.86
C GLN A 67 4.16 -14.45 3.09
N ASN A 68 5.21 -14.32 3.92
CA ASN A 68 5.33 -15.11 5.15
C ASN A 68 4.19 -14.81 6.13
N GLU A 69 3.86 -13.53 6.35
CA GLU A 69 2.76 -13.14 7.24
C GLU A 69 1.39 -13.59 6.72
N LYS A 70 1.17 -13.51 5.40
CA LYS A 70 -0.05 -14.04 4.78
C LYS A 70 -0.16 -15.56 4.95
N ARG A 71 0.96 -16.29 4.82
CA ARG A 71 0.98 -17.75 4.98
C ARG A 71 0.79 -18.20 6.43
N LEU A 72 1.48 -17.56 7.38
CA LEU A 72 1.50 -17.98 8.78
C LEU A 72 0.31 -17.46 9.58
N CYS A 73 -0.05 -16.20 9.37
CA CYS A 73 -1.01 -15.49 10.22
C CYS A 73 -2.27 -15.06 9.46
N LYS A 74 -2.37 -15.38 8.16
CA LYS A 74 -3.44 -14.86 7.25
C LYS A 74 -3.55 -13.33 7.28
N ARG A 75 -2.44 -12.66 7.61
CA ARG A 75 -2.41 -11.21 7.78
C ARG A 75 -2.27 -10.52 6.43
N LYS A 76 -3.20 -9.60 6.12
CA LYS A 76 -3.12 -8.75 4.92
C LYS A 76 -2.00 -7.71 5.09
N THR A 77 -1.33 -7.35 4.01
CA THR A 77 -0.29 -6.31 3.99
C THR A 77 -0.61 -5.26 2.94
N ILE A 78 -0.59 -3.99 3.35
CA ILE A 78 -0.73 -2.83 2.49
C ILE A 78 0.64 -2.20 2.32
N LEU A 79 1.08 -2.07 1.06
CA LEU A 79 2.29 -1.38 0.66
C LEU A 79 1.92 0.01 0.13
N PHE A 80 2.31 1.04 0.86
CA PHE A 80 2.22 2.42 0.42
C PHE A 80 3.52 2.86 -0.25
N ILE A 81 3.42 3.44 -1.43
CA ILE A 81 4.54 4.01 -2.19
C ILE A 81 4.27 5.49 -2.42
N ASP A 82 5.06 6.35 -1.78
CA ASP A 82 5.02 7.78 -2.04
C ASP A 82 5.86 8.14 -3.28
N GLU A 83 5.46 9.19 -3.98
CA GLU A 83 6.02 9.61 -5.27
C GLU A 83 6.08 8.47 -6.31
N ILE A 84 5.04 7.65 -6.42
CA ILE A 84 5.02 6.44 -7.27
C ILE A 84 5.34 6.75 -8.75
N HIS A 85 5.12 7.99 -9.18
CA HIS A 85 5.50 8.49 -10.49
C HIS A 85 7.02 8.50 -10.76
N ARG A 86 7.87 8.43 -9.73
CA ARG A 86 9.34 8.33 -9.85
C ARG A 86 9.86 6.90 -9.83
N PHE A 87 8.97 5.92 -9.66
CA PHE A 87 9.35 4.52 -9.59
C PHE A 87 9.82 4.01 -10.96
N ASN A 88 10.88 3.19 -10.98
CA ASN A 88 11.41 2.66 -12.23
C ASN A 88 10.73 1.34 -12.63
N LYS A 89 10.84 0.99 -13.93
CA LYS A 89 10.22 -0.22 -14.49
C LYS A 89 10.70 -1.51 -13.80
N SER A 90 11.99 -1.62 -13.48
CA SER A 90 12.56 -2.80 -12.83
C SER A 90 11.95 -3.06 -11.45
N GLN A 91 11.72 -2.00 -10.67
CA GLN A 91 11.07 -2.11 -9.38
C GLN A 91 9.57 -2.39 -9.54
N GLN A 92 8.91 -1.84 -10.56
CA GLN A 92 7.50 -2.12 -10.87
C GLN A 92 7.26 -3.59 -11.20
N ASP A 93 8.09 -4.16 -12.07
CA ASP A 93 8.04 -5.58 -12.44
C ASP A 93 8.26 -6.50 -11.22
N THR A 94 8.92 -5.99 -10.17
CA THR A 94 9.17 -6.74 -8.93
C THR A 94 7.92 -6.87 -8.05
N PHE A 95 7.02 -5.88 -8.01
CA PHE A 95 5.85 -5.93 -7.12
C PHE A 95 4.54 -6.28 -7.83
N LEU A 96 4.42 -6.06 -9.15
CA LEU A 96 3.18 -6.28 -9.91
C LEU A 96 2.60 -7.70 -9.73
N PRO A 97 3.38 -8.79 -9.87
CA PRO A 97 2.85 -10.15 -9.70
C PRO A 97 2.23 -10.38 -8.31
N HIS A 98 2.76 -9.70 -7.29
CA HIS A 98 2.32 -9.82 -5.91
C HIS A 98 1.07 -9.00 -5.62
N VAL A 99 0.85 -7.91 -6.36
CA VAL A 99 -0.41 -7.17 -6.34
C VAL A 99 -1.51 -8.00 -7.01
N GLU A 100 -1.22 -8.59 -8.18
CA GLU A 100 -2.17 -9.42 -8.95
C GLU A 100 -2.59 -10.69 -8.20
N CYS A 101 -1.65 -11.37 -7.53
CA CYS A 101 -1.94 -12.53 -6.67
C CYS A 101 -2.59 -12.14 -5.32
N GLY A 102 -2.81 -10.85 -5.06
CA GLY A 102 -3.36 -10.32 -3.81
C GLY A 102 -2.48 -10.61 -2.58
N THR A 103 -1.17 -10.80 -2.78
CA THR A 103 -0.19 -10.92 -1.67
C THR A 103 -0.06 -9.58 -0.94
N ILE A 104 -0.05 -8.49 -1.69
CA ILE A 104 0.00 -7.13 -1.18
C ILE A 104 -1.11 -6.28 -1.81
N THR A 105 -1.64 -5.34 -1.03
CA THR A 105 -2.47 -4.24 -1.55
C THR A 105 -1.56 -3.03 -1.79
N LEU A 106 -1.57 -2.47 -2.99
CA LEU A 106 -0.73 -1.32 -3.35
C LEU A 106 -1.51 0.00 -3.17
N ILE A 107 -0.90 0.97 -2.48
CA ILE A 107 -1.40 2.35 -2.43
C ILE A 107 -0.28 3.26 -2.95
N GLY A 108 -0.44 3.83 -4.14
CA GLY A 108 0.50 4.80 -4.69
C GLY A 108 0.08 6.24 -4.40
N ALA A 109 1.02 7.16 -4.19
CA ALA A 109 0.76 8.61 -4.12
C ALA A 109 1.69 9.42 -5.04
#